data_AF-A0A816HDF3-F1
#
_entry.id   AF-A0A816HDF3-F1
#
_cell.length_a   1.000
_cell.length_b   1.000
_cell.length_c   1.000
_cell.angle_alpha   90.00
_cell.angle_beta   90.00
_cell.angle_gamma   90.00
#
_symmetry.space_group_name_H-M   'P 1'
#
loop_
_entity.id
_entity.type
_entity.pdbx_description
1 polymer ?
#
loop_
_entity_poly.entity_id
_entity_poly.type
_entity_poly.pdbx_seq_one_letter_code
_entity_poly.pdbx_strand_id
1 'polypeptide(L)'
;LFYLIRYKPETLAHVLNAISKQFQPSSIDLHHPYIAVYVRRSDKVKNKEMSRAYTLKQYFDLFDGHARQANISTIYINSEDEKVFNEFIEINKEKQGYYKLLYLTLPRNVVFESLTRMTRQQRGKIVLEFLTDLFIEANADLHVGTLTSNWCRLVDEMRLTLGKLIPFYTPEKIYRV
;
A
#
# COMPACT_ATOMS: atom_id res chain seq x y z
N LEU A 1 -0.13 6.18 -19.68
CA LEU A 1 0.44 5.52 -18.48
C LEU A 1 0.84 4.06 -18.71
N PHE A 2 -0.05 3.20 -19.24
CA PHE A 2 0.18 1.74 -19.37
C PHE A 2 1.49 1.34 -20.09
N TYR A 3 1.92 2.09 -21.09
CA TYR A 3 3.19 1.84 -21.80
C TYR A 3 4.44 2.14 -20.95
N LEU A 4 4.37 3.07 -20.00
CA LEU A 4 5.51 3.50 -19.17
C LEU A 4 5.80 2.55 -18.00
N ILE A 5 4.81 1.74 -17.59
CA ILE A 5 4.88 0.91 -16.37
C ILE A 5 4.78 -0.59 -16.71
N ARG A 6 4.85 -0.97 -17.99
CA ARG A 6 5.00 -2.39 -18.35
C ARG A 6 6.33 -2.88 -17.77
N TYR A 7 6.23 -3.75 -16.77
CA TYR A 7 7.39 -4.38 -16.17
C TYR A 7 8.21 -5.06 -17.25
N LYS A 8 9.51 -4.77 -17.28
CA LYS A 8 10.43 -5.61 -18.04
C LYS A 8 10.42 -7.01 -17.40
N PRO A 9 10.63 -8.09 -18.17
CA PRO A 9 10.59 -9.45 -17.65
C PRO A 9 11.46 -9.65 -16.41
N GLU A 10 12.66 -9.08 -16.39
CA GLU A 10 13.58 -9.14 -15.26
C GLU A 10 13.06 -8.39 -14.02
N THR A 11 12.35 -7.28 -14.20
CA THR A 11 11.74 -6.52 -13.12
C THR A 11 10.54 -7.26 -12.54
N LEU A 12 9.70 -7.84 -13.41
CA LEU A 12 8.57 -8.65 -12.97
C LEU A 12 9.04 -9.88 -12.20
N ALA A 13 10.06 -10.58 -12.69
CA ALA A 13 10.64 -11.72 -12.00
C ALA A 13 11.17 -11.34 -10.61
N HIS A 14 11.79 -10.15 -10.48
CA HIS A 14 12.23 -9.64 -9.19
C HIS A 14 11.06 -9.40 -8.23
N VAL A 15 10.00 -8.72 -8.69
CA VAL A 15 8.80 -8.45 -7.90
C VAL A 15 8.15 -9.74 -7.41
N LEU A 16 7.92 -10.70 -8.32
CA LEU A 16 7.30 -11.98 -7.97
C LEU A 16 8.16 -12.78 -6.98
N ASN A 17 9.48 -12.74 -7.13
CA ASN A 17 10.40 -13.38 -6.19
C ASN A 17 10.43 -12.68 -4.82
N ALA A 18 10.27 -11.36 -4.77
CA ALA A 18 10.17 -10.62 -3.50
C ALA A 18 8.89 -10.99 -2.75
N ILE A 19 7.78 -11.13 -3.46
CA ILE A 19 6.48 -11.59 -2.94
C ILE A 19 6.58 -13.03 -2.43
N SER A 20 7.13 -13.94 -3.23
CA SER A 20 7.16 -15.37 -2.91
C SER A 20 7.97 -15.72 -1.67
N LYS A 21 8.98 -14.92 -1.34
CA LYS A 21 9.81 -15.08 -0.14
C LYS A 21 9.12 -14.64 1.15
N GLN A 22 8.11 -13.78 1.05
CA GLN A 22 7.52 -13.12 2.21
C GLN A 22 6.09 -13.56 2.49
N PHE A 23 5.36 -13.97 1.46
CA PHE A 23 3.95 -14.34 1.60
C PHE A 23 3.76 -15.84 1.65
N GLN A 24 2.76 -16.27 2.42
CA GLN A 24 2.26 -17.63 2.46
C GLN A 24 0.74 -17.62 2.30
N PRO A 25 0.19 -18.10 1.16
CA PRO A 25 0.88 -18.69 0.00
C PRO A 25 1.80 -17.72 -0.77
N SER A 26 2.74 -18.25 -1.57
CA SER A 26 3.86 -17.52 -2.18
C SER A 26 3.52 -16.69 -3.43
N SER A 27 2.23 -16.43 -3.69
CA SER A 27 1.77 -15.55 -4.77
C SER A 27 0.71 -14.62 -4.22
N ILE A 28 0.75 -13.34 -4.61
CA ILE A 28 -0.26 -12.35 -4.23
C ILE A 28 -1.66 -12.74 -4.74
N ASP A 29 -1.73 -13.40 -5.90
CA ASP A 29 -3.00 -13.82 -6.51
C ASP A 29 -3.75 -14.85 -5.65
N LEU A 30 -3.02 -15.60 -4.82
CA LEU A 30 -3.58 -16.59 -3.91
C LEU A 30 -4.08 -15.99 -2.59
N HIS A 31 -4.00 -14.67 -2.43
CA HIS A 31 -4.54 -13.94 -1.27
C HIS A 31 -5.82 -13.16 -1.61
N HIS A 32 -6.31 -13.24 -2.85
CA HIS A 32 -7.60 -12.64 -3.20
C HIS A 32 -8.77 -13.30 -2.45
N PRO A 33 -9.78 -12.52 -2.02
CA PRO A 33 -9.80 -11.06 -2.06
C PRO A 33 -8.93 -10.44 -0.96
N TYR A 34 -8.28 -9.30 -1.23
CA TYR A 34 -7.56 -8.52 -0.22
C TYR A 34 -7.69 -7.00 -0.38
N ILE A 35 -7.47 -6.31 0.72
CA ILE A 35 -7.50 -4.84 0.83
C ILE A 35 -6.08 -4.34 0.96
N ALA A 36 -5.67 -3.41 0.11
CA ALA A 36 -4.42 -2.68 0.27
C ALA A 36 -4.67 -1.38 1.03
N VAL A 37 -3.88 -1.13 2.08
CA VAL A 37 -3.93 0.10 2.88
C VAL A 37 -2.57 0.78 2.83
N TYR A 38 -2.53 1.98 2.28
CA TYR A 38 -1.34 2.84 2.30
C TYR A 38 -1.50 3.96 3.33
N VAL A 39 -0.57 4.02 4.29
CA VAL A 39 -0.57 5.04 5.34
C VAL A 39 0.68 5.91 5.25
N ARG A 40 0.50 7.16 4.81
CA ARG A 40 1.54 8.19 4.80
C ARG A 40 1.56 8.94 6.13
N ARG A 41 2.72 9.01 6.79
CA ARG A 41 2.94 9.72 8.07
C ARG A 41 4.21 10.55 8.14
N SER A 42 5.09 10.46 7.15
CA SER A 42 6.37 11.15 7.11
C SER A 42 6.26 12.69 7.03
N ASP A 43 7.41 13.31 6.73
CA ASP A 43 7.65 14.72 6.36
C ASP A 43 6.47 15.54 5.81
N LYS A 44 5.52 14.98 5.08
CA LYS A 44 4.30 15.69 4.62
C LYS A 44 3.50 16.38 5.73
N VAL A 45 3.43 15.81 6.93
CA VAL A 45 2.73 16.45 8.07
C VAL A 45 3.60 17.54 8.70
N LYS A 46 4.92 17.31 8.79
CA LYS A 46 5.89 18.30 9.31
C LYS A 46 6.03 19.50 8.36
N ASN A 47 5.92 19.27 7.05
CA ASN A 47 6.02 20.26 5.97
C ASN A 47 4.66 20.85 5.58
N LYS A 48 3.57 20.55 6.30
CA LYS A 48 2.20 21.05 6.08
C LYS A 48 1.57 20.71 4.72
N GLU A 49 2.10 19.73 3.98
CA GLU A 49 1.48 19.23 2.74
C GLU A 49 0.20 18.43 3.02
N MET A 50 0.06 17.88 4.22
CA MET A 50 -1.17 17.29 4.73
C MET A 50 -1.64 18.03 5.98
N SER A 51 -2.94 18.34 6.04
CA SER A 51 -3.54 19.06 7.17
C SER A 51 -3.49 18.29 8.49
N ARG A 52 -3.37 16.96 8.43
CA ARG A 52 -3.19 16.06 9.58
C ARG A 52 -2.63 14.70 9.17
N ALA A 53 -1.93 14.03 10.08
CA ALA A 53 -1.71 12.59 10.00
C ALA A 53 -3.03 11.88 10.34
N TYR A 54 -3.44 10.89 9.55
CA TYR A 54 -4.57 10.03 9.88
C TYR A 54 -4.07 8.80 10.67
N THR A 55 -4.81 8.41 11.71
CA THR A 55 -4.53 7.17 12.44
C THR A 55 -4.90 5.97 11.57
N LEU A 56 -4.29 4.80 11.78
CA LEU A 56 -4.64 3.61 11.00
C LEU A 56 -6.14 3.26 11.17
N LYS A 57 -6.68 3.49 12.37
CA LYS A 57 -8.10 3.30 12.68
C LYS A 57 -9.00 4.10 11.74
N GLN A 58 -8.65 5.35 11.42
CA GLN A 58 -9.44 6.17 10.50
C GLN A 58 -9.52 5.60 9.09
N TYR A 59 -8.50 4.86 8.64
CA TYR A 59 -8.56 4.14 7.37
C TYR A 59 -9.45 2.89 7.49
N PHE A 60 -9.32 2.12 8.58
CA PHE A 60 -10.13 0.92 8.83
C PHE A 60 -11.63 1.22 8.94
N ASP A 61 -11.99 2.32 9.61
CA ASP A 61 -13.39 2.75 9.76
C ASP A 61 -14.08 3.00 8.39
N LEU A 62 -13.34 3.23 7.30
CA LEU A 62 -13.89 3.44 5.96
C LEU A 62 -14.39 2.16 5.28
N PHE A 63 -13.78 1.02 5.59
CA PHE A 63 -14.01 -0.22 4.86
C PHE A 63 -14.43 -1.41 5.74
N ASP A 64 -14.24 -1.37 7.06
CA ASP A 64 -14.45 -2.54 7.94
C ASP A 64 -15.84 -3.16 7.79
N GLY A 65 -16.88 -2.33 7.69
CA GLY A 65 -18.24 -2.81 7.44
C GLY A 65 -18.38 -3.56 6.12
N HIS A 66 -17.87 -2.97 5.02
CA HIS A 66 -17.92 -3.59 3.70
C HIS A 66 -17.04 -4.85 3.61
N ALA A 67 -15.86 -4.83 4.23
CA ALA A 67 -14.96 -5.98 4.28
C ALA A 67 -15.61 -7.18 4.97
N ARG A 68 -16.27 -6.96 6.12
CA ARG A 68 -16.99 -8.01 6.85
C ARG A 68 -18.17 -8.57 6.04
N GLN A 69 -18.94 -7.69 5.39
CA GLN A 69 -20.06 -8.12 4.54
C GLN A 69 -19.58 -8.94 3.33
N ALA A 70 -18.43 -8.57 2.75
CA ALA A 70 -17.83 -9.26 1.61
C ALA A 70 -16.88 -10.41 2.01
N ASN A 71 -16.76 -10.71 3.32
CA ASN A 71 -15.85 -11.71 3.87
C ASN A 71 -14.37 -11.55 3.45
N ILE A 72 -13.89 -10.31 3.38
CA ILE A 72 -12.49 -9.99 3.05
C ILE A 72 -11.69 -9.86 4.34
N SER A 73 -10.88 -10.87 4.66
CA SER A 73 -10.05 -10.91 5.87
C SER A 73 -8.58 -10.59 5.60
N THR A 74 -8.12 -10.59 4.35
CA THR A 74 -6.71 -10.32 4.04
C THR A 74 -6.47 -8.82 3.85
N ILE A 75 -5.49 -8.28 4.56
CA ILE A 75 -5.08 -6.87 4.45
C ILE A 75 -3.60 -6.81 4.15
N TYR A 76 -3.22 -6.06 3.13
CA TYR A 76 -1.85 -5.63 2.89
C TYR A 76 -1.64 -4.20 3.41
N ILE A 77 -0.63 -3.98 4.26
CA ILE A 77 -0.29 -2.64 4.77
C ILE A 77 1.06 -2.17 4.23
N ASN A 78 1.04 -1.00 3.58
CA ASN A 78 2.21 -0.24 3.23
C ASN A 78 2.26 1.10 3.99
N SER A 79 3.39 1.40 4.59
CA SER A 79 3.66 2.62 5.34
C SER A 79 5.14 2.71 5.67
N GLU A 80 5.71 3.91 5.60
CA GLU A 80 7.07 4.17 6.09
C GLU A 80 7.21 4.25 7.61
N ASP A 81 6.12 4.26 8.38
CA ASP A 81 6.13 4.38 9.84
C ASP A 81 5.85 3.02 10.51
N GLU A 82 6.85 2.47 11.21
CA GLU A 82 6.73 1.20 11.94
C GLU A 82 5.60 1.20 12.98
N LYS A 83 5.24 2.37 13.52
CA LYS A 83 4.15 2.49 14.50
C LYS A 83 2.78 2.10 13.91
N VAL A 84 2.62 2.19 12.59
CA VAL A 84 1.39 1.76 11.90
C VAL A 84 1.15 0.26 12.10
N PHE A 85 2.20 -0.55 12.16
CA PHE A 85 2.06 -1.99 12.40
C PHE A 85 1.65 -2.32 13.83
N ASN A 86 2.13 -1.53 14.81
CA ASN A 86 1.67 -1.66 16.19
C ASN A 86 0.18 -1.26 16.32
N GLU A 87 -0.26 -0.20 15.63
CA GLU A 87 -1.67 0.15 15.56
C GLU A 87 -2.52 -0.95 14.93
N PHE A 88 -2.00 -1.64 13.90
CA PHE A 88 -2.71 -2.76 13.30
C PHE A 88 -2.93 -3.88 14.32
N ILE A 89 -1.92 -4.22 15.13
CA ILE A 89 -2.03 -5.25 16.16
C ILE A 89 -3.16 -4.90 17.14
N GLU A 90 -3.24 -3.66 17.60
CA GLU A 90 -4.30 -3.21 18.53
C GLU A 90 -5.68 -3.22 17.86
N ILE A 91 -5.81 -2.68 16.64
CA ILE A 91 -7.06 -2.72 15.89
C ILE A 91 -7.52 -4.16 15.67
N ASN A 92 -6.61 -5.07 15.29
CA ASN A 92 -6.99 -6.44 15.00
C ASN A 92 -7.40 -7.20 16.28
N LYS A 93 -6.84 -6.88 17.44
CA LYS A 93 -7.34 -7.39 18.74
C LYS A 93 -8.78 -6.98 18.99
N GLU A 94 -9.12 -5.70 18.78
CA GLU A 94 -10.51 -5.20 18.91
C GLU A 94 -11.46 -5.92 17.93
N LYS A 95 -10.95 -6.29 16.75
CA LYS A 95 -11.68 -7.01 15.72
C LYS A 95 -11.65 -8.55 15.90
N GLN A 96 -11.21 -9.04 17.06
CA GLN A 96 -11.13 -10.47 17.41
C GLN A 96 -10.23 -11.29 16.47
N GLY A 97 -9.16 -10.69 15.96
CA GLY A 97 -8.22 -11.34 15.06
C GLY A 97 -8.76 -11.60 13.66
N TYR A 98 -9.85 -10.92 13.25
CA TYR A 98 -10.51 -11.13 11.97
C TYR A 98 -9.55 -10.96 10.77
N TYR A 99 -8.61 -10.01 10.83
CA TYR A 99 -7.76 -9.69 9.70
C TYR A 99 -6.42 -10.45 9.72
N LYS A 100 -6.05 -10.99 8.56
CA LYS A 100 -4.72 -11.53 8.26
C LYS A 100 -3.87 -10.42 7.62
N LEU A 101 -2.73 -10.12 8.23
CA LEU A 101 -1.80 -9.10 7.72
C LEU A 101 -0.83 -9.68 6.69
N LEU A 102 -0.73 -8.99 5.56
CA LEU A 102 0.38 -9.05 4.61
C LEU A 102 1.19 -7.76 4.72
N TYR A 103 2.50 -7.88 4.71
CA TYR A 103 3.39 -6.73 4.63
C TYR A 103 4.73 -7.16 4.07
N LEU A 104 5.42 -6.24 3.40
CA LEU A 104 6.78 -6.47 2.97
C LEU A 104 7.77 -5.93 4.02
N THR A 105 8.67 -6.80 4.47
CA THR A 105 9.84 -6.52 5.31
C THR A 105 10.95 -5.90 4.45
N LEU A 106 10.68 -4.69 3.94
CA LEU A 106 11.64 -3.91 3.16
C LEU A 106 12.05 -2.68 3.97
N PRO A 107 13.30 -2.19 3.86
CA PRO A 107 13.73 -1.01 4.59
C PRO A 107 13.02 0.26 4.08
N ARG A 108 12.03 0.76 4.85
CA ARG A 108 11.15 1.86 4.44
C ARG A 108 11.66 3.27 4.75
N ASN A 109 12.91 3.39 5.21
CA ASN A 109 13.53 4.66 5.61
C ASN A 109 14.22 5.39 4.44
N VAL A 110 13.47 5.70 3.38
CA VAL A 110 13.97 6.49 2.25
C VAL A 110 13.37 7.89 2.32
N VAL A 111 14.11 8.82 2.93
CA VAL A 111 13.82 10.27 2.87
C VAL A 111 14.39 10.82 1.56
N PHE A 112 13.69 11.73 0.88
CA PHE A 112 14.14 12.27 -0.42
C PHE A 112 15.58 12.82 -0.39
N GLU A 113 15.99 13.43 0.73
CA GLU A 113 17.38 13.90 0.93
C GLU A 113 18.42 12.78 0.98
N SER A 114 18.05 11.56 1.37
CA SER A 114 18.97 10.41 1.36
C SER A 114 19.16 9.82 -0.03
N LEU A 115 18.21 10.00 -0.96
CA LEU A 115 18.29 9.50 -2.35
C LEU A 115 19.40 10.16 -3.17
N THR A 116 19.69 11.44 -2.94
CA THR A 116 20.70 12.19 -3.71
C THR A 116 22.12 11.73 -3.37
N ARG A 117 22.34 11.19 -2.17
CA ARG A 117 23.62 10.65 -1.69
C ARG A 117 23.80 9.15 -1.94
N MET A 118 22.76 8.46 -2.42
CA MET A 118 22.82 7.03 -2.71
C MET A 118 23.53 6.73 -4.02
N THR A 119 24.22 5.58 -4.05
CA THR A 119 24.75 5.02 -5.30
C THR A 119 23.60 4.62 -6.24
N ARG A 120 23.89 4.51 -7.54
CA ARG A 120 22.90 4.03 -8.53
C ARG A 120 22.33 2.66 -8.15
N GLN A 121 23.16 1.78 -7.59
CA GLN A 121 22.75 0.44 -7.17
C GLN A 121 21.79 0.48 -5.98
N GLN A 122 22.06 1.32 -4.99
CA GLN A 122 21.16 1.53 -3.84
C GLN A 122 19.80 2.09 -4.29
N ARG A 123 19.82 3.10 -5.17
CA ARG A 123 18.59 3.63 -5.77
C ARG A 123 17.83 2.56 -6.56
N GLY A 124 18.52 1.74 -7.34
CA GLY A 124 17.93 0.64 -8.09
C GLY A 124 17.20 -0.35 -7.19
N LYS A 125 17.80 -0.70 -6.04
CA LYS A 125 17.15 -1.57 -5.05
C LYS A 125 15.86 -0.95 -4.51
N ILE A 126 15.91 0.32 -4.11
CA ILE A 126 14.73 1.05 -3.60
C ILE A 126 13.62 1.12 -4.64
N VAL A 127 13.96 1.38 -5.90
CA VAL A 127 12.98 1.40 -7.00
C VAL A 127 12.31 0.04 -7.15
N LEU A 128 13.06 -1.06 -7.06
CA LEU A 128 12.49 -2.42 -7.12
C LEU A 128 11.57 -2.72 -5.93
N GLU A 129 11.89 -2.20 -4.75
CA GLU A 129 11.06 -2.31 -3.55
C GLU A 129 9.72 -1.57 -3.73
N PHE A 130 9.77 -0.29 -4.15
CA PHE A 130 8.56 0.45 -4.52
C PHE A 130 7.77 -0.24 -5.62
N LEU A 131 8.43 -0.74 -6.66
CA LEU A 131 7.73 -1.45 -7.73
C LEU A 131 7.06 -2.75 -7.25
N THR A 132 7.54 -3.36 -6.17
CA THR A 132 6.89 -4.52 -5.55
C THR A 132 5.63 -4.08 -4.78
N ASP A 133 5.72 -3.02 -3.97
CA ASP A 133 4.55 -2.44 -3.29
C ASP A 133 3.47 -2.00 -4.29
N LEU A 134 3.87 -1.29 -5.36
CA LEU A 134 2.96 -0.84 -6.42
C LEU A 134 2.24 -2.02 -7.09
N PHE A 135 2.95 -3.10 -7.36
CA PHE A 135 2.36 -4.30 -7.95
C PHE A 135 1.28 -4.89 -7.04
N ILE A 136 1.55 -5.02 -5.75
CA ILE A 136 0.58 -5.55 -4.78
C ILE A 136 -0.62 -4.60 -4.66
N GLU A 137 -0.37 -3.31 -4.42
CA GLU A 137 -1.44 -2.34 -4.20
C GLU A 137 -2.36 -2.15 -5.42
N ALA A 138 -1.79 -2.16 -6.63
CA ALA A 138 -2.56 -2.02 -7.86
C ALA A 138 -3.43 -3.25 -8.16
N ASN A 139 -3.02 -4.45 -7.72
CA ASN A 139 -3.78 -5.68 -7.94
C ASN A 139 -4.87 -5.92 -6.90
N ALA A 140 -4.81 -5.26 -5.72
CA ALA A 140 -5.78 -5.42 -4.64
C ALA A 140 -7.24 -5.26 -5.09
N ASP A 141 -8.17 -5.89 -4.39
CA ASP A 141 -9.60 -5.78 -4.70
C ASP A 141 -10.13 -4.42 -4.24
N LEU A 142 -9.73 -4.01 -3.04
CA LEU A 142 -10.00 -2.70 -2.48
C LEU A 142 -8.68 -1.97 -2.17
N HIS A 143 -8.67 -0.65 -2.32
CA HIS A 143 -7.55 0.18 -1.91
C HIS A 143 -8.03 1.32 -1.02
N VAL A 144 -7.23 1.61 0.00
CA VAL A 144 -7.49 2.59 1.04
C VAL A 144 -6.23 3.43 1.25
N GLY A 145 -6.35 4.75 1.20
CA GLY A 145 -5.20 5.65 1.34
C GLY A 145 -5.60 7.11 1.30
N THR A 146 -4.63 8.01 1.16
CA THR A 146 -4.86 9.46 1.03
C THR A 146 -4.44 9.94 -0.35
N LEU A 147 -5.38 10.50 -1.13
CA LEU A 147 -5.13 10.98 -2.49
C LEU A 147 -4.26 12.24 -2.55
N THR A 148 -4.03 12.91 -1.42
CA THR A 148 -2.94 13.91 -1.30
C THR A 148 -1.54 13.31 -1.39
N SER A 149 -1.39 11.97 -1.30
CA SER A 149 -0.15 11.26 -1.57
C SER A 149 0.01 10.97 -3.07
N ASN A 150 1.16 11.34 -3.65
CA ASN A 150 1.51 10.97 -5.02
C ASN A 150 1.51 9.44 -5.22
N TRP A 151 1.86 8.70 -4.18
CA TRP A 151 1.83 7.24 -4.18
C TRP A 151 0.41 6.72 -4.42
N CYS A 152 -0.55 7.17 -3.61
CA CYS A 152 -1.95 6.75 -3.75
C CYS A 152 -2.54 7.13 -5.10
N ARG A 153 -2.23 8.33 -5.63
CA ARG A 153 -2.69 8.72 -6.98
C ARG A 153 -2.11 7.83 -8.07
N LEU A 154 -0.82 7.51 -8.00
CA LEU A 154 -0.19 6.57 -8.92
C LEU A 154 -0.86 5.19 -8.85
N VAL A 155 -1.11 4.67 -7.65
CA VAL A 155 -1.79 3.39 -7.47
C VAL A 155 -3.21 3.44 -8.04
N ASP A 156 -3.97 4.50 -7.78
CA ASP A 156 -5.33 4.67 -8.28
C ASP A 156 -5.38 4.70 -9.83
N GLU A 157 -4.49 5.49 -10.45
CA GLU A 157 -4.34 5.49 -11.91
C GLU A 157 -4.00 4.11 -12.46
N MET A 158 -3.10 3.36 -11.79
CA MET A 158 -2.75 2.00 -12.19
C MET A 158 -3.93 1.03 -12.07
N ARG A 159 -4.69 1.09 -10.96
CA ARG A 159 -5.90 0.30 -10.74
C ARG A 159 -6.92 0.53 -11.85
N LEU A 160 -7.15 1.79 -12.24
CA LEU A 160 -8.04 2.13 -13.34
C LEU A 160 -7.58 1.50 -14.66
N THR A 161 -6.26 1.52 -14.96
CA THR A 161 -5.73 0.86 -16.17
C THR A 161 -5.87 -0.66 -16.16
N LEU A 162 -5.98 -1.27 -14.98
CA LEU A 162 -6.25 -2.71 -14.81
C LEU A 162 -7.76 -3.03 -14.80
N GLY A 163 -8.62 -2.03 -15.04
CA GLY A 163 -10.07 -2.21 -15.06
C GLY A 163 -10.72 -2.33 -13.67
N LYS A 164 -10.01 -1.96 -12.60
CA LYS A 164 -10.58 -1.94 -11.24
C LYS A 164 -11.45 -0.69 -11.09
N LEU A 165 -12.77 -0.88 -11.08
CA LEU A 165 -13.75 0.21 -11.00
C LEU A 165 -14.21 0.54 -9.58
N ILE A 166 -13.80 -0.25 -8.57
CA ILE A 166 -14.22 -0.04 -7.20
C ILE A 166 -13.53 1.22 -6.64
N PRO A 167 -14.28 2.17 -6.03
CA PRO A 167 -13.74 3.42 -5.54
C PRO A 167 -12.61 3.27 -4.53
N PHE A 168 -11.65 4.18 -4.61
CA PHE A 168 -10.56 4.36 -3.66
C PHE A 168 -11.10 4.92 -2.34
N TYR A 169 -10.95 4.19 -1.23
CA TYR A 169 -11.38 4.69 0.07
C TYR A 169 -10.37 5.70 0.60
N THR A 170 -10.82 6.94 0.87
CA THR A 170 -9.98 7.99 1.43
C THR A 170 -10.65 8.62 2.66
N PRO A 171 -9.88 8.90 3.74
CA PRO A 171 -10.39 9.65 4.89
C PRO A 171 -10.53 11.15 4.59
N GLU A 172 -10.10 11.59 3.41
CA GLU A 172 -10.28 12.95 2.91
C GLU A 172 -11.74 13.14 2.46
N LYS A 173 -12.45 14.12 3.01
CA LYS A 173 -13.86 14.40 2.67
C LYS A 173 -14.08 14.91 1.24
N ILE A 174 -13.05 14.95 0.39
CA ILE A 174 -13.07 15.60 -0.90
C ILE A 174 -12.66 14.60 -1.96
N TYR A 175 -13.62 13.86 -2.50
CA TYR A 175 -13.83 13.63 -3.94
C TYR A 175 -15.29 13.20 -4.07
N ARG A 176 -16.17 14.18 -4.31
CA ARG A 176 -17.46 13.89 -4.93
C ARG A 176 -17.16 13.56 -6.39
N VAL A 177 -17.69 12.43 -6.85
CA VAL A 177 -17.77 12.06 -8.28
C VAL A 177 -18.29 13.25 -9.08
#